data_AF-A0A7S7L7X4-F1
#
_entry.id   AF-A0A7S7L7X4-F1
#
_cell.length_a   1.000
_cell.length_b   1.000
_cell.length_c   1.000
_cell.angle_alpha   90.00
_cell.angle_beta   90.00
_cell.angle_gamma   90.00
#
_symmetry.space_group_name_H-M   'P 1'
#
loop_
_entity.id
_entity.type
_entity.pdbx_description
1 polymer ?
#
loop_
_entity_poly.entity_id
_entity_poly.type
_entity_poly.pdbx_seq_one_letter_code
_entity_poly.pdbx_strand_id
1 'polypeptide(L)'
;MNRFYLQKIARSNFKNGVGYFFSCQSKLILHYVTFLLIITIREESLVNGKEELKQLKNLIYIYENILNEINEGVQVINNEGNTIIYNQKKMQLESMQLEDVLNKNLLEIFSFKDRKDSRLLQALEKGAITKNAKQTYFTNKGKEITTINNTYPIQKDGETIAAVEIASDITKLERLKENVLKTGNVRYTFESIIGESRAIKEVIENSKRATRTSSSVLIIGETGTGKELFSQSIHHGSDRSKKPFISQNCAALPDNLIESLLFGTKKGAFTGAIDHPGLLEQAEGGTILLDEINSLNPSLQAKLLRAIQEKSIRRVGDTKDKEIDVRIIATINEDPIDAIANNRLRKDLYYRLSVVSLVIPPLRERREDIPLLAQKFIEKYNYLFHLNVRKISDAVYHLFLEYDWPGNIRELEHAIEGAMNLITVETEISYNHLPYHFLTKSKQIDIPTSSSRGYSSKLEDLTLKLKDQMEEAEADYIKRVLENNRNNITHTANILGISRQSLQYRLRKYKIKESF
;
A
#
# COMPACT_ATOMS: atom_id res chain seq x y z
N MET A 1 14.60 48.89 -36.20
CA MET A 1 15.30 48.85 -34.89
C MET A 1 14.96 47.64 -34.00
N ASN A 2 13.89 46.86 -34.23
CA ASN A 2 13.47 45.79 -33.30
C ASN A 2 14.09 44.39 -33.52
N ARG A 3 14.88 44.15 -34.58
CA ARG A 3 15.44 42.82 -34.85
C ARG A 3 16.71 42.50 -34.04
N PHE A 4 17.44 43.52 -33.60
CA PHE A 4 18.69 43.38 -32.83
C PHE A 4 18.47 43.21 -31.32
N TYR A 5 17.35 43.69 -30.77
CA TYR A 5 17.04 43.57 -29.33
C TYR A 5 16.62 42.15 -28.94
N LEU A 6 15.87 41.46 -29.81
CA LEU A 6 15.43 40.08 -29.59
C LEU A 6 16.56 39.04 -29.69
N GLN A 7 17.59 39.30 -30.51
CA GLN A 7 18.75 38.41 -30.62
C GLN A 7 19.69 38.46 -29.41
N LYS A 8 19.69 39.57 -28.64
CA LYS A 8 20.55 39.73 -27.47
C LYS A 8 20.00 39.03 -26.22
N ILE A 9 18.67 38.93 -26.09
CA ILE A 9 18.00 38.21 -25.00
C ILE A 9 18.07 36.68 -25.20
N ALA A 10 18.02 36.21 -26.45
CA ALA A 10 18.12 34.78 -26.77
C ALA A 10 19.52 34.18 -26.49
N ARG A 11 20.59 34.99 -26.49
CA ARG A 11 21.97 34.51 -26.26
C ARG A 11 22.42 34.51 -24.79
N SER A 12 21.74 35.21 -23.89
CA SER A 12 22.17 35.29 -22.48
C SER A 12 21.60 34.18 -21.58
N ASN A 13 20.60 33.43 -22.05
CA ASN A 13 19.91 32.40 -21.24
C ASN A 13 20.31 30.95 -21.59
N PHE A 14 21.29 30.74 -22.47
CA PHE A 14 21.70 29.38 -22.91
C PHE A 14 22.85 28.77 -22.10
N LYS A 15 23.27 29.39 -20.99
CA LYS A 15 24.22 28.82 -20.03
C LYS A 15 23.63 28.89 -18.63
N ASN A 16 22.76 27.93 -18.29
CA ASN A 16 22.63 27.29 -16.97
C ASN A 16 21.24 26.63 -16.83
N GLY A 17 21.22 25.30 -16.64
CA GLY A 17 20.19 24.63 -15.86
C GLY A 17 18.98 24.08 -16.62
N VAL A 18 19.16 22.94 -17.28
CA VAL A 18 18.09 22.00 -17.66
C VAL A 18 17.48 21.45 -16.35
N GLY A 19 16.34 21.99 -15.94
CA GLY A 19 15.66 21.61 -14.69
C GLY A 19 14.48 22.51 -14.30
N TYR A 20 14.40 23.73 -14.86
CA TYR A 20 13.32 24.69 -14.60
C TYR A 20 12.17 24.67 -15.63
N PHE A 21 12.12 23.67 -16.52
CA PHE A 21 11.32 23.75 -17.74
C PHE A 21 9.85 23.29 -17.62
N PHE A 22 9.44 22.61 -16.56
CA PHE A 22 8.07 22.06 -16.45
C PHE A 22 7.08 22.85 -15.59
N SER A 23 7.51 23.78 -14.73
CA SER A 23 6.60 24.55 -13.86
C SER A 23 6.29 25.98 -14.35
N CYS A 24 6.90 26.41 -15.44
CA CYS A 24 6.75 27.77 -15.97
C CYS A 24 5.74 27.84 -17.14
N GLN A 25 5.40 26.71 -17.76
CA GLN A 25 4.52 26.69 -18.94
C GLN A 25 3.07 27.08 -18.63
N SER A 26 2.50 26.68 -17.48
CA SER A 26 1.10 26.98 -17.13
C SER A 26 0.84 28.47 -16.85
N LYS A 27 1.81 29.20 -16.27
CA LYS A 27 1.73 30.66 -16.11
C LYS A 27 1.93 31.42 -17.42
N LEU A 28 2.75 30.90 -18.33
CA LEU A 28 3.02 31.52 -19.63
C LEU A 28 1.83 31.34 -20.58
N ILE A 29 1.19 30.16 -20.57
CA ILE A 29 -0.01 29.86 -21.36
C ILE A 29 -1.19 30.72 -20.89
N LEU A 30 -1.40 30.88 -19.59
CA LEU A 30 -2.51 31.68 -19.06
C LEU A 30 -2.37 33.17 -19.40
N HIS A 31 -1.15 33.73 -19.36
CA HIS A 31 -0.89 35.12 -19.75
C HIS A 31 -1.12 35.33 -21.26
N TYR A 32 -0.72 34.37 -22.09
CA TYR A 32 -0.93 34.41 -23.55
C TYR A 32 -2.42 34.30 -23.93
N VAL A 33 -3.19 33.46 -23.24
CA VAL A 33 -4.64 33.30 -23.47
C VAL A 33 -5.41 34.58 -23.11
N THR A 34 -5.06 35.26 -22.01
CA THR A 34 -5.64 36.58 -21.67
C THR A 34 -5.18 37.70 -22.63
N PHE A 35 -3.95 37.64 -23.14
CA PHE A 35 -3.42 38.67 -24.05
C PHE A 35 -3.96 38.52 -25.49
N LEU A 36 -4.37 37.31 -25.90
CA LEU A 36 -4.93 37.06 -27.22
C LEU A 36 -6.44 37.28 -27.31
N LEU A 37 -7.18 37.12 -26.20
CA LEU A 37 -8.58 37.57 -26.10
C LEU A 37 -8.71 39.10 -26.31
N ILE A 38 -7.66 39.86 -25.98
CA ILE A 38 -7.55 41.31 -26.22
C ILE A 38 -7.32 41.62 -27.71
N ILE A 39 -6.72 40.69 -28.49
CA ILE A 39 -6.45 40.91 -29.92
C ILE A 39 -7.68 40.63 -30.78
N THR A 40 -8.60 39.75 -30.36
CA THR A 40 -9.83 39.44 -31.12
C THR A 40 -10.84 40.61 -31.20
N ILE A 41 -10.57 41.76 -30.58
CA ILE A 41 -11.43 42.96 -30.62
C ILE A 41 -10.78 44.13 -31.39
N ARG A 42 -9.57 43.96 -31.95
CA ARG A 42 -8.94 44.97 -32.81
C ARG A 42 -8.86 44.48 -34.26
N GLU A 43 -9.89 44.80 -35.03
CA GLU A 43 -9.81 45.57 -36.28
C GLU A 43 -11.13 45.43 -37.05
N GLU A 44 -12.03 46.40 -36.86
CA GLU A 44 -13.00 46.75 -37.90
C GLU A 44 -12.23 47.47 -39.02
N SER A 45 -11.95 46.77 -40.12
CA SER A 45 -11.91 47.38 -41.46
C SER A 45 -11.77 46.31 -42.57
N LEU A 46 -12.91 46.01 -43.19
CA LEU A 46 -13.12 45.76 -44.64
C LEU A 46 -12.31 44.65 -45.37
N VAL A 47 -13.08 43.63 -45.80
CA VAL A 47 -12.87 42.64 -46.90
C VAL A 47 -12.03 41.38 -46.56
N ASN A 48 -12.64 40.31 -46.05
CA ASN A 48 -13.07 39.08 -46.79
C ASN A 48 -13.64 38.03 -45.80
N GLY A 49 -14.93 38.14 -45.44
CA GLY A 49 -15.51 37.45 -44.27
C GLY A 49 -15.45 35.91 -44.23
N LYS A 50 -15.09 35.21 -45.31
CA LYS A 50 -14.91 33.74 -45.31
C LYS A 50 -13.56 33.29 -44.74
N GLU A 51 -12.51 34.07 -44.96
CA GLU A 51 -11.16 33.68 -44.57
C GLU A 51 -10.89 33.98 -43.09
N GLU A 52 -11.38 35.11 -42.60
CA GLU A 52 -11.40 35.47 -41.17
C GLU A 52 -12.25 34.49 -40.35
N LEU A 53 -13.45 34.12 -40.85
CA LEU A 53 -14.29 33.12 -40.17
C LEU A 53 -13.60 31.76 -40.10
N LYS A 54 -12.84 31.37 -41.12
CA LYS A 54 -12.05 30.13 -41.12
C LYS A 54 -10.90 30.21 -40.11
N GLN A 55 -10.20 31.33 -40.05
CA GLN A 55 -9.14 31.55 -39.06
C GLN A 55 -9.69 31.52 -37.63
N LEU A 56 -10.83 32.15 -37.38
CA LEU A 56 -11.49 32.14 -36.08
C LEU A 56 -11.92 30.73 -35.67
N LYS A 57 -12.51 29.95 -36.58
CA LYS A 57 -12.88 28.54 -36.32
C LYS A 57 -11.66 27.68 -35.99
N ASN A 58 -10.57 27.85 -36.72
CA ASN A 58 -9.32 27.13 -36.45
C ASN A 58 -8.75 27.51 -35.07
N LEU A 59 -8.81 28.79 -34.71
CA LEU A 59 -8.31 29.27 -33.43
C LEU A 59 -9.14 28.74 -32.26
N ILE A 60 -10.47 28.74 -32.37
CA ILE A 60 -11.38 28.13 -31.38
C ILE A 60 -11.04 26.65 -31.21
N TYR A 61 -10.89 25.92 -32.31
CA TYR A 61 -10.53 24.50 -32.28
C TYR A 61 -9.20 24.25 -31.56
N ILE A 62 -8.17 25.07 -31.82
CA ILE A 62 -6.87 24.96 -31.12
C ILE A 62 -7.05 25.17 -29.61
N TYR A 63 -7.83 26.17 -29.20
CA TYR A 63 -8.06 26.43 -27.78
C TYR A 63 -8.86 25.33 -27.09
N GLU A 64 -9.87 24.78 -27.75
CA GLU A 64 -10.61 23.61 -27.23
C GLU A 64 -9.67 22.42 -26.99
N ASN A 65 -8.75 22.15 -27.92
CA ASN A 65 -7.76 21.09 -27.75
C ASN A 65 -6.82 21.38 -26.57
N ILE A 66 -6.30 22.61 -26.45
CA ILE A 66 -5.45 22.99 -25.32
C ILE A 66 -6.19 22.81 -23.99
N LEU A 67 -7.46 23.25 -23.92
CA LEU A 67 -8.28 23.12 -22.72
C LEU A 67 -8.57 21.66 -22.37
N ASN A 68 -8.64 20.75 -23.34
CA ASN A 68 -8.87 19.34 -23.08
C ASN A 68 -7.61 18.59 -22.61
N GLU A 69 -6.42 19.05 -23.02
CA GLU A 69 -5.14 18.42 -22.65
C GLU A 69 -4.62 18.85 -21.27
N ILE A 70 -5.13 19.94 -20.68
CA ILE A 70 -4.70 20.36 -19.35
C ILE A 70 -5.25 19.45 -18.24
N ASN A 71 -4.45 19.26 -17.19
CA ASN A 71 -4.81 18.42 -16.05
C ASN A 71 -5.67 19.16 -15.00
N GLU A 72 -6.21 20.33 -15.34
CA GLU A 72 -7.20 21.06 -14.54
C GLU A 72 -8.58 21.02 -15.19
N GLY A 73 -9.63 20.94 -14.36
CA GLY A 73 -11.00 21.07 -14.82
C GLY A 73 -11.32 22.54 -15.11
N VAL A 74 -11.80 22.86 -16.31
CA VAL A 74 -12.19 24.22 -16.69
C VAL A 74 -13.68 24.28 -16.99
N GLN A 75 -14.37 25.22 -16.36
CA GLN A 75 -15.77 25.53 -16.61
C GLN A 75 -15.96 27.04 -16.75
N VAL A 76 -16.74 27.47 -17.74
CA VAL A 76 -17.12 28.88 -17.94
C VAL A 76 -18.62 29.01 -18.02
N ILE A 77 -19.19 29.98 -17.32
CA ILE A 77 -20.60 30.36 -17.42
C ILE A 77 -20.74 31.75 -18.06
N ASN A 78 -21.79 31.96 -18.85
CA ASN A 78 -22.15 33.27 -19.40
C ASN A 78 -22.84 34.17 -18.35
N ASN A 79 -23.23 35.38 -18.75
CA ASN A 79 -23.99 36.36 -17.95
C ASN A 79 -25.36 35.87 -17.44
N GLU A 80 -25.93 34.82 -18.03
CA GLU A 80 -27.18 34.17 -17.59
C GLU A 80 -26.92 33.00 -16.62
N GLY A 81 -25.66 32.65 -16.36
CA GLY A 81 -25.27 31.51 -15.54
C GLY A 81 -25.30 30.16 -16.26
N ASN A 82 -25.40 30.17 -17.59
CA ASN A 82 -25.39 28.97 -18.44
C ASN A 82 -23.96 28.55 -18.77
N THR A 83 -23.65 27.25 -18.70
CA THR A 83 -22.31 26.74 -19.00
C THR A 83 -22.02 26.82 -20.51
N ILE A 84 -20.94 27.51 -20.89
CA ILE A 84 -20.51 27.70 -22.28
C ILE A 84 -19.18 27.00 -22.62
N ILE A 85 -18.36 26.69 -21.61
CA ILE A 85 -17.13 25.89 -21.77
C ILE A 85 -17.07 24.88 -20.64
N TYR A 86 -16.74 23.63 -20.98
CA TYR A 86 -16.63 22.54 -20.03
C TYR A 86 -15.67 21.48 -20.59
N ASN A 87 -14.44 21.42 -20.06
CA ASN A 87 -13.38 20.60 -20.66
C ASN A 87 -13.44 19.11 -20.27
N GLN A 88 -12.65 18.29 -20.96
CA GLN A 88 -12.55 16.85 -20.71
C GLN A 88 -12.20 16.50 -19.25
N LYS A 89 -11.35 17.30 -18.60
CA LYS A 89 -10.99 17.06 -17.20
C LYS A 89 -12.18 17.26 -16.25
N LYS A 90 -13.02 18.27 -16.47
CA LYS A 90 -14.26 18.49 -15.72
C LYS A 90 -15.24 17.32 -15.91
N MET A 91 -15.43 16.85 -17.15
CA MET A 91 -16.25 15.67 -17.46
C MET A 91 -15.82 14.44 -16.66
N GLN A 92 -14.51 14.17 -16.60
CA GLN A 92 -13.95 13.05 -15.82
C GLN A 92 -14.20 13.21 -14.32
N LEU A 93 -13.92 14.40 -13.79
CA LEU A 93 -14.03 14.75 -12.37
C LEU A 93 -15.47 14.52 -11.86
N GLU A 94 -16.44 15.04 -12.60
CA GLU A 94 -17.86 15.01 -12.23
C GLU A 94 -18.57 13.75 -12.73
N SER A 95 -17.93 12.97 -13.60
CA SER A 95 -18.50 11.79 -14.27
C SER A 95 -19.78 12.13 -15.05
N MET A 96 -19.68 13.19 -15.83
CA MET A 96 -20.76 13.76 -16.65
C MET A 96 -20.31 13.89 -18.10
N GLN A 97 -21.27 13.87 -19.02
CA GLN A 97 -21.01 14.13 -20.43
C GLN A 97 -21.23 15.62 -20.75
N LEU A 98 -20.70 16.07 -21.89
CA LEU A 98 -20.81 17.48 -22.29
C LEU A 98 -22.28 17.90 -22.46
N GLU A 99 -23.13 17.02 -23.00
CA GLU A 99 -24.56 17.27 -23.22
C GLU A 99 -25.34 17.38 -21.90
N ASP A 100 -24.80 16.83 -20.81
CA ASP A 100 -25.39 16.95 -19.49
C ASP A 100 -25.29 18.39 -18.96
N VAL A 101 -24.28 19.15 -19.40
CA VAL A 101 -23.84 20.41 -18.76
C VAL A 101 -23.95 21.63 -19.68
N LEU A 102 -23.62 21.48 -20.97
CA LEU A 102 -23.52 22.57 -21.92
C LEU A 102 -24.87 23.27 -22.15
N ASN A 103 -24.86 24.61 -22.21
CA ASN A 103 -26.03 25.47 -22.40
C ASN A 103 -27.13 25.37 -21.34
N LYS A 104 -26.85 24.75 -20.20
CA LYS A 104 -27.78 24.64 -19.07
C LYS A 104 -27.31 25.50 -17.90
N ASN A 105 -28.25 25.90 -17.06
CA ASN A 105 -27.96 26.75 -15.91
C ASN A 105 -27.18 25.98 -14.85
N LEU A 106 -26.16 26.61 -14.26
CA LEU A 106 -25.31 25.98 -13.25
C LEU A 106 -26.11 25.34 -12.10
N LEU A 107 -27.19 26.00 -11.66
CA LEU A 107 -27.98 25.55 -10.51
C LEU A 107 -28.97 24.42 -10.83
N GLU A 108 -29.21 24.11 -12.11
CA GLU A 108 -29.99 22.94 -12.52
C GLU A 108 -29.16 21.65 -12.45
N ILE A 109 -27.85 21.79 -12.61
CA ILE A 109 -26.91 20.66 -12.72
C ILE A 109 -26.21 20.39 -11.38
N PHE A 110 -25.90 21.45 -10.65
CA PHE A 110 -25.11 21.37 -9.41
C PHE A 110 -25.89 21.95 -8.24
N SER A 111 -25.92 21.19 -7.14
CA SER A 111 -26.46 21.66 -5.87
C SER A 111 -25.35 21.98 -4.88
N PHE A 112 -25.58 23.05 -4.13
CA PHE A 112 -24.67 23.60 -3.13
C PHE A 112 -25.39 23.65 -1.79
N LYS A 113 -24.65 23.63 -0.67
CA LYS A 113 -25.26 23.72 0.67
C LYS A 113 -26.02 25.04 0.85
N ASP A 114 -25.46 26.14 0.34
CA ASP A 114 -26.13 27.41 0.10
C ASP A 114 -25.90 27.84 -1.37
N ARG A 115 -26.90 28.43 -2.04
CA ARG A 115 -26.75 29.01 -3.39
C ARG A 115 -25.60 30.03 -3.45
N LYS A 116 -25.35 30.73 -2.34
CA LYS A 116 -24.23 31.67 -2.20
C LYS A 116 -22.87 30.98 -2.19
N ASP A 117 -22.77 29.66 -2.03
CA ASP A 117 -21.48 28.94 -1.97
C ASP A 117 -20.85 28.74 -3.34
N SER A 118 -21.60 28.92 -4.44
CA SER A 118 -21.04 28.83 -5.79
C SER A 118 -20.09 29.99 -6.07
N ARG A 119 -18.80 29.70 -6.17
CA ARG A 119 -17.78 30.70 -6.51
C ARG A 119 -17.95 31.25 -7.92
N LEU A 120 -18.42 30.43 -8.85
CA LEU A 120 -18.75 30.85 -10.22
C LEU A 120 -19.83 31.92 -10.21
N LEU A 121 -20.91 31.73 -9.45
CA LEU A 121 -21.97 32.74 -9.33
C LEU A 121 -21.49 33.99 -8.59
N GLN A 122 -20.69 33.85 -7.54
CA GLN A 122 -20.10 35.02 -6.88
C GLN A 122 -19.20 35.84 -7.82
N ALA A 123 -18.41 35.18 -8.65
CA ALA A 123 -17.60 35.85 -9.66
C ALA A 123 -18.47 36.57 -10.69
N LEU A 124 -19.53 35.91 -11.17
CA LEU A 124 -20.46 36.48 -12.14
C LEU A 124 -21.22 37.69 -11.60
N GLU A 125 -21.89 37.53 -10.46
CA GLU A 125 -22.81 38.52 -9.89
C GLU A 125 -22.09 39.69 -9.20
N LYS A 126 -20.94 39.41 -8.55
CA LYS A 126 -20.24 40.37 -7.69
C LYS A 126 -18.87 40.79 -8.22
N GLY A 127 -18.43 40.25 -9.36
CA GLY A 127 -17.06 40.45 -9.84
C GLY A 127 -16.00 39.88 -8.88
N ALA A 128 -16.37 38.92 -8.02
CA ALA A 128 -15.47 38.42 -7.00
C ALA A 128 -14.37 37.53 -7.60
N ILE A 129 -13.11 37.85 -7.28
CA ILE A 129 -11.97 36.97 -7.61
C ILE A 129 -11.72 36.04 -6.43
N THR A 130 -11.78 34.74 -6.68
CA THR A 130 -11.52 33.73 -5.66
C THR A 130 -10.30 32.89 -6.05
N LYS A 131 -9.33 32.75 -5.14
CA LYS A 131 -8.09 31.99 -5.40
C LYS A 131 -7.89 30.88 -4.38
N ASN A 132 -7.61 29.68 -4.88
CA ASN A 132 -7.30 28.47 -4.11
C ASN A 132 -8.32 28.22 -3.00
N ALA A 133 -9.59 28.13 -3.38
CA ALA A 133 -10.67 28.07 -2.43
C ALA A 133 -11.46 26.77 -2.58
N LYS A 134 -11.63 26.07 -1.45
CA LYS A 134 -12.27 24.76 -1.39
C LYS A 134 -13.77 24.88 -1.62
N GLN A 135 -14.28 24.19 -2.63
CA GLN A 135 -15.71 24.07 -2.92
C GLN A 135 -16.14 22.63 -2.82
N THR A 136 -17.28 22.41 -2.18
CA THR A 136 -17.95 21.12 -2.15
C THR A 136 -19.34 21.31 -2.73
N TYR A 137 -19.69 20.47 -3.69
CA TYR A 137 -20.97 20.52 -4.39
C TYR A 137 -21.38 19.12 -4.83
N PHE A 138 -22.64 18.95 -5.19
CA PHE A 138 -23.18 17.68 -5.64
C PHE A 138 -23.62 17.82 -7.10
N THR A 139 -23.30 16.80 -7.89
CA THR A 139 -23.85 16.66 -9.25
C THR A 139 -25.32 16.26 -9.17
N ASN A 140 -26.07 16.43 -10.27
CA ASN A 140 -27.44 15.94 -10.41
C ASN A 140 -27.59 14.41 -10.21
N LYS A 141 -26.50 13.64 -10.24
CA LYS A 141 -26.43 12.20 -9.92
C LYS A 141 -26.17 11.93 -8.43
N GLY A 142 -26.17 12.95 -7.56
CA GLY A 142 -25.92 12.83 -6.12
C GLY A 142 -24.45 12.57 -5.75
N LYS A 143 -23.52 12.59 -6.71
CA LYS A 143 -22.08 12.44 -6.44
C LYS A 143 -21.54 13.71 -5.80
N GLU A 144 -21.02 13.60 -4.59
CA GLU A 144 -20.28 14.66 -3.91
C GLU A 144 -18.91 14.85 -4.56
N ILE A 145 -18.61 16.11 -4.88
CA ILE A 145 -17.39 16.56 -5.52
C ILE A 145 -16.74 17.62 -4.63
N THR A 146 -15.44 17.48 -4.37
CA THR A 146 -14.67 18.48 -3.62
C THR A 146 -13.45 18.92 -4.41
N THR A 147 -13.41 20.20 -4.74
CA THR A 147 -12.37 20.79 -5.58
C THR A 147 -11.74 22.01 -4.93
N ILE A 148 -10.54 22.35 -5.38
CA ILE A 148 -9.91 23.64 -5.11
C ILE A 148 -10.03 24.48 -6.37
N ASN A 149 -10.69 25.62 -6.24
CA ASN A 149 -11.07 26.44 -7.38
C ASN A 149 -10.31 27.77 -7.38
N ASN A 150 -9.86 28.16 -8.56
CA ASN A 150 -9.57 29.55 -8.90
C ASN A 150 -10.69 30.04 -9.79
N THR A 151 -11.36 31.12 -9.40
CA THR A 151 -12.53 31.65 -10.08
C THR A 151 -12.33 33.14 -10.38
N TYR A 152 -12.57 33.53 -11.62
CA TYR A 152 -12.37 34.89 -12.10
C TYR A 152 -13.60 35.37 -12.90
N PRO A 153 -14.06 36.63 -12.69
CA PRO A 153 -14.97 37.26 -13.63
C PRO A 153 -14.24 37.57 -14.94
N ILE A 154 -14.96 37.48 -16.05
CA ILE A 154 -14.54 37.95 -17.37
C ILE A 154 -15.28 39.25 -17.61
N GLN A 155 -14.54 40.35 -17.66
CA GLN A 155 -15.11 41.69 -17.79
C GLN A 155 -14.84 42.27 -19.17
N LYS A 156 -15.84 42.94 -19.72
CA LYS A 156 -15.74 43.73 -20.95
C LYS A 156 -16.50 45.04 -20.74
N ASP A 157 -15.86 46.16 -21.07
CA ASP A 157 -16.46 47.51 -20.99
C ASP A 157 -17.03 47.86 -19.59
N GLY A 158 -16.44 47.29 -18.53
CA GLY A 158 -16.87 47.50 -17.14
C GLY A 158 -17.97 46.54 -16.65
N GLU A 159 -18.49 45.67 -17.52
CA GLU A 159 -19.52 44.69 -17.19
C GLU A 159 -18.94 43.26 -17.15
N THR A 160 -19.43 42.43 -16.22
CA THR A 160 -19.06 41.01 -16.17
C THR A 160 -19.89 40.23 -17.19
N ILE A 161 -19.26 39.76 -18.26
CA ILE A 161 -19.92 39.02 -19.35
C ILE A 161 -19.89 37.50 -19.16
N ALA A 162 -18.98 37.00 -18.32
CA ALA A 162 -18.84 35.58 -18.00
C ALA A 162 -18.04 35.38 -16.70
N ALA A 163 -18.00 34.15 -16.20
CA ALA A 163 -17.11 33.74 -15.11
C ALA A 163 -16.44 32.40 -15.43
N VAL A 164 -15.16 32.29 -15.14
CA VAL A 164 -14.35 31.07 -15.37
C VAL A 164 -13.92 30.48 -14.04
N GLU A 165 -14.02 29.15 -13.94
CA GLU A 165 -13.49 28.33 -12.85
C GLU A 165 -12.46 27.36 -13.38
N ILE A 166 -11.33 27.31 -12.69
CA ILE A 166 -10.26 26.33 -12.89
C ILE A 166 -10.18 25.51 -11.60
N ALA A 167 -10.52 24.23 -11.69
CA ALA A 167 -10.71 23.31 -10.58
C ALA A 167 -9.64 22.20 -10.59
N SER A 168 -9.03 21.97 -9.43
CA SER A 168 -8.18 20.80 -9.18
C SER A 168 -8.92 19.77 -8.32
N ASP A 169 -8.93 18.50 -8.74
CA ASP A 169 -9.57 17.42 -7.98
C ASP A 169 -8.71 17.05 -6.76
N ILE A 170 -9.30 17.18 -5.58
CA ILE A 170 -8.71 16.72 -4.32
C ILE A 170 -9.63 15.73 -3.59
N THR A 171 -10.70 15.28 -4.23
CA THR A 171 -11.74 14.43 -3.61
C THR A 171 -11.14 13.15 -3.05
N LYS A 172 -10.26 12.50 -3.83
CA LYS A 172 -9.57 11.28 -3.40
C LYS A 172 -8.59 11.53 -2.25
N LEU A 173 -7.92 12.69 -2.26
CA LEU A 173 -6.99 13.11 -1.22
C LEU A 173 -7.73 13.37 0.11
N GLU A 174 -8.88 14.03 0.07
CA GLU A 174 -9.69 14.29 1.28
C GLU A 174 -10.30 13.00 1.84
N ARG A 175 -10.82 12.11 0.98
CA ARG A 175 -11.32 10.79 1.43
C ARG A 175 -10.21 9.92 2.04
N LEU A 176 -8.99 9.99 1.52
CA LEU A 176 -7.85 9.29 2.10
C LEU A 176 -7.45 9.93 3.44
N LYS A 177 -7.46 11.26 3.57
CA LYS A 177 -7.19 11.95 4.84
C LYS A 177 -8.22 11.59 5.92
N GLU A 178 -9.52 11.63 5.61
CA GLU A 178 -10.58 11.34 6.59
C GLU A 178 -10.52 9.90 7.12
N ASN A 179 -10.09 8.95 6.30
CA ASN A 179 -9.93 7.56 6.72
C ASN A 179 -8.62 7.30 7.52
N VAL A 180 -7.58 8.11 7.29
CA VAL A 180 -6.27 7.97 7.95
C VAL A 180 -6.20 8.74 9.29
N LEU A 181 -6.97 9.82 9.44
CA LEU A 181 -6.96 10.67 10.65
C LEU A 181 -7.77 10.12 11.84
N LYS A 182 -8.18 8.84 11.83
CA LYS A 182 -8.76 8.23 13.03
C LYS A 182 -7.66 8.09 14.07
N THR A 183 -7.68 8.93 15.09
CA THR A 183 -6.96 8.72 16.35
C THR A 183 -7.17 7.26 16.76
N GLY A 184 -6.11 6.46 16.71
CA GLY A 184 -6.22 5.04 17.04
C GLY A 184 -6.66 4.94 18.49
N ASN A 185 -7.83 4.34 18.77
CA ASN A 185 -8.14 3.93 20.13
C ASN A 185 -7.04 2.96 20.54
N VAL A 186 -6.15 3.38 21.44
CA VAL A 186 -5.15 2.50 22.05
C VAL A 186 -5.93 1.44 22.82
N ARG A 187 -5.89 0.21 22.34
CA ARG A 187 -6.69 -0.90 22.90
C ARG A 187 -5.83 -1.96 23.55
N TYR A 188 -4.56 -2.05 23.19
CA TYR A 188 -3.68 -3.11 23.65
C TYR A 188 -2.83 -2.68 24.84
N THR A 189 -2.73 -3.58 25.80
CA THR A 189 -1.83 -3.51 26.96
C THR A 189 -0.86 -4.67 26.90
N PHE A 190 0.13 -4.72 27.80
CA PHE A 190 1.06 -5.85 27.87
C PHE A 190 0.35 -7.20 28.09
N GLU A 191 -0.85 -7.20 28.69
CA GLU A 191 -1.69 -8.40 28.86
C GLU A 191 -2.27 -8.92 27.54
N SER A 192 -2.32 -8.07 26.50
CA SER A 192 -2.73 -8.47 25.15
C SER A 192 -1.66 -9.29 24.43
N ILE A 193 -0.41 -9.29 24.93
CA ILE A 193 0.71 -10.04 24.32
C ILE A 193 0.74 -11.44 24.91
N ILE A 194 0.42 -12.42 24.08
CA ILE A 194 0.31 -13.83 24.49
C ILE A 194 1.62 -14.56 24.19
N GLY A 195 2.15 -15.24 25.19
CA GLY A 195 3.31 -16.12 25.06
C GLY A 195 3.98 -16.41 26.41
N GLU A 196 4.55 -17.61 26.53
CA GLU A 196 5.22 -18.10 27.73
C GLU A 196 6.72 -18.37 27.52
N SER A 197 7.18 -18.36 26.28
CA SER A 197 8.58 -18.54 25.92
C SER A 197 9.48 -17.55 26.64
N ARG A 198 10.70 -18.00 26.97
CA ARG A 198 11.69 -17.12 27.59
C ARG A 198 11.96 -15.89 26.71
N ALA A 199 12.08 -16.11 25.40
CA ALA A 199 12.37 -15.07 24.43
C ALA A 199 11.31 -13.96 24.44
N ILE A 200 10.01 -14.30 24.38
CA ILE A 200 8.96 -13.27 24.37
C ILE A 200 8.83 -12.57 25.74
N LYS A 201 8.99 -13.29 26.85
CA LYS A 201 8.95 -12.73 28.20
C LYS A 201 10.04 -11.67 28.40
N GLU A 202 11.25 -11.93 27.90
CA GLU A 202 12.35 -10.97 27.96
C GLU A 202 12.03 -9.69 27.19
N VAL A 203 11.44 -9.81 25.99
CA VAL A 203 11.02 -8.64 25.19
C VAL A 203 9.93 -7.85 25.91
N ILE A 204 8.95 -8.52 26.53
CA ILE A 204 7.89 -7.87 27.31
C ILE A 204 8.51 -7.08 28.48
N GLU A 205 9.43 -7.67 29.24
CA GLU A 205 10.09 -7.00 30.35
C GLU A 205 10.92 -5.79 29.90
N ASN A 206 11.68 -5.93 28.81
CA ASN A 206 12.42 -4.82 28.22
C ASN A 206 11.48 -3.71 27.72
N SER A 207 10.32 -4.08 27.17
CA SER A 207 9.28 -3.12 26.75
C SER A 207 8.67 -2.37 27.93
N LYS A 208 8.43 -3.04 29.07
CA LYS A 208 8.00 -2.39 30.32
C LYS A 208 9.05 -1.40 30.83
N ARG A 209 10.34 -1.74 30.76
CA ARG A 209 11.42 -0.80 31.14
C ARG A 209 11.44 0.43 30.25
N ALA A 210 11.16 0.26 28.95
CA ALA A 210 11.11 1.36 28.00
C ALA A 210 10.02 2.39 28.32
N THR A 211 8.97 2.04 29.06
CA THR A 211 7.87 2.97 29.38
C THR A 211 8.31 4.13 30.29
N ARG A 212 9.38 3.92 31.09
CA ARG A 212 9.91 4.87 32.08
C ARG A 212 10.56 6.12 31.49
N THR A 213 10.82 6.13 30.18
CA THR A 213 11.51 7.24 29.50
C THR A 213 10.77 7.64 28.23
N SER A 214 11.03 8.85 27.74
CA SER A 214 10.54 9.36 26.46
C SER A 214 11.49 9.06 25.28
N SER A 215 12.51 8.22 25.48
CA SER A 215 13.45 7.82 24.44
C SER A 215 12.75 7.16 23.25
N SER A 216 13.36 7.31 22.07
CA SER A 216 12.93 6.59 20.87
C SER A 216 13.05 5.08 21.07
N VAL A 217 12.07 4.35 20.55
CA VAL A 217 12.04 2.88 20.60
C VAL A 217 11.97 2.35 19.18
N LEU A 218 12.90 1.48 18.81
CA LEU A 218 12.89 0.72 17.56
C LEU A 218 12.45 -0.73 17.84
N ILE A 219 11.34 -1.14 17.25
CA ILE A 219 10.79 -2.49 17.35
C ILE A 219 11.16 -3.24 16.06
N ILE A 220 11.98 -4.26 16.19
CA ILE A 220 12.51 -5.09 15.11
C ILE A 220 11.78 -6.42 15.15
N GLY A 221 11.29 -6.89 14.01
CA GLY A 221 10.73 -8.23 13.91
C GLY A 221 9.95 -8.41 12.62
N GLU A 222 9.82 -9.65 12.17
CA GLU A 222 9.15 -9.97 10.90
C GLU A 222 7.69 -9.51 10.85
N THR A 223 7.14 -9.44 9.64
CA THR A 223 5.71 -9.17 9.45
C THR A 223 4.87 -10.24 10.13
N GLY A 224 3.80 -9.82 10.83
CA GLY A 224 2.90 -10.73 11.54
C GLY A 224 3.35 -11.17 12.93
N THR A 225 4.47 -10.66 13.48
CA THR A 225 4.93 -10.98 14.84
C THR A 225 4.21 -10.25 15.97
N GLY A 226 3.37 -9.26 15.65
CA GLY A 226 2.60 -8.49 16.63
C GLY A 226 3.26 -7.18 17.11
N LYS A 227 4.17 -6.58 16.31
CA LYS A 227 4.87 -5.32 16.66
C LYS A 227 3.95 -4.19 17.15
N GLU A 228 2.75 -4.08 16.58
CA GLU A 228 1.77 -3.08 16.99
C GLU A 228 1.34 -3.23 18.46
N LEU A 229 1.16 -4.46 18.96
CA LEU A 229 0.77 -4.71 20.35
C LEU A 229 1.84 -4.17 21.31
N PHE A 230 3.12 -4.37 20.99
CA PHE A 230 4.24 -3.83 21.77
C PHE A 230 4.22 -2.29 21.75
N SER A 231 4.06 -1.67 20.58
CA SER A 231 4.04 -0.21 20.48
C SER A 231 2.90 0.44 21.28
N GLN A 232 1.69 -0.12 21.21
CA GLN A 232 0.53 0.37 21.95
C GLN A 232 0.69 0.14 23.45
N SER A 233 1.23 -1.02 23.85
CA SER A 233 1.50 -1.34 25.25
C SER A 233 2.54 -0.41 25.87
N ILE A 234 3.61 -0.06 25.13
CA ILE A 234 4.64 0.87 25.58
C ILE A 234 4.05 2.26 25.80
N HIS A 235 3.20 2.73 24.89
CA HIS A 235 2.49 4.00 25.05
C HIS A 235 1.57 3.97 26.27
N HIS A 236 0.74 2.92 26.38
CA HIS A 236 -0.21 2.74 27.48
C HIS A 236 0.47 2.68 28.86
N GLY A 237 1.64 2.05 28.95
CA GLY A 237 2.39 1.95 30.20
C GLY A 237 3.27 3.17 30.53
N SER A 238 3.23 4.23 29.72
CA SER A 238 4.08 5.43 29.88
C SER A 238 3.32 6.63 30.45
N ASP A 239 4.06 7.67 30.83
CA ASP A 239 3.49 8.97 31.28
C ASP A 239 2.63 9.66 30.21
N ARG A 240 2.71 9.21 28.95
CA ARG A 240 1.93 9.72 27.81
C ARG A 240 0.67 8.91 27.53
N SER A 241 0.28 7.95 28.37
CA SER A 241 -0.86 7.04 28.14
C SER A 241 -2.22 7.71 27.90
N LYS A 242 -2.42 8.93 28.43
CA LYS A 242 -3.63 9.75 28.22
C LYS A 242 -3.50 10.75 27.07
N LYS A 243 -2.35 10.78 26.40
CA LYS A 243 -2.03 11.71 25.30
C LYS A 243 -2.28 11.02 23.95
N PRO A 244 -2.28 11.76 22.83
CA PRO A 244 -2.53 11.17 21.52
C PRO A 244 -1.55 10.03 21.19
N PHE A 245 -2.07 8.95 20.62
CA PHE A 245 -1.30 7.91 19.95
C PHE A 245 -1.69 7.90 18.48
N ILE A 246 -0.74 8.26 17.62
CA ILE A 246 -0.95 8.30 16.17
C ILE A 246 -0.10 7.21 15.54
N SER A 247 -0.74 6.32 14.77
CA SER A 247 -0.06 5.26 14.04
C SER A 247 -0.11 5.54 12.55
N GLN A 248 1.04 5.43 11.88
CA GLN A 248 1.15 5.57 10.43
C GLN A 248 1.99 4.42 9.87
N ASN A 249 1.37 3.61 9.02
CA ASN A 249 2.07 2.63 8.20
C ASN A 249 2.71 3.34 6.99
N CYS A 250 4.03 3.21 6.87
CA CYS A 250 4.82 3.90 5.84
C CYS A 250 4.84 3.18 4.49
N ALA A 251 4.43 1.90 4.42
CA ALA A 251 4.38 1.15 3.17
C ALA A 251 3.09 1.38 2.36
N ALA A 252 2.03 1.89 2.99
CA ALA A 252 0.69 1.93 2.41
C ALA A 252 0.44 3.08 1.42
N LEU A 253 1.32 4.09 1.35
CA LEU A 253 1.03 5.36 0.67
C LEU A 253 2.19 5.82 -0.24
N PRO A 254 1.90 6.60 -1.31
CA PRO A 254 2.94 7.21 -2.13
C PRO A 254 3.78 8.24 -1.35
N ASP A 255 5.05 8.38 -1.69
CA ASP A 255 6.02 9.25 -1.00
C ASP A 255 5.55 10.69 -0.77
N ASN A 256 5.04 11.35 -1.81
CA ASN A 256 4.57 12.74 -1.71
C ASN A 256 3.38 12.88 -0.74
N LEU A 257 2.55 11.84 -0.65
CA LEU A 257 1.41 11.83 0.28
C LEU A 257 1.89 11.58 1.70
N ILE A 258 2.82 10.65 1.91
CA ILE A 258 3.44 10.41 3.22
C ILE A 258 4.13 11.67 3.73
N GLU A 259 4.88 12.38 2.88
CA GLU A 259 5.53 13.63 3.28
C GLU A 259 4.53 14.66 3.78
N SER A 260 3.46 14.86 2.99
CA SER A 260 2.40 15.81 3.31
C SER A 260 1.65 15.43 4.58
N LEU A 261 1.44 14.14 4.83
CA LEU A 261 0.80 13.64 6.03
C LEU A 261 1.71 13.79 7.26
N LEU A 262 2.96 13.33 7.20
CA LEU A 262 3.87 13.36 8.35
C LEU A 262 4.20 14.79 8.79
N PHE A 263 4.57 15.65 7.85
CA PHE A 263 5.11 16.99 8.13
C PHE A 263 4.08 18.12 7.98
N GLY A 264 2.93 17.85 7.35
CA GLY A 264 1.94 18.87 7.05
C GLY A 264 2.29 19.68 5.82
N THR A 265 1.31 20.44 5.34
CA THR A 265 1.42 21.25 4.12
C THR A 265 1.03 22.69 4.43
N LYS A 266 1.72 23.65 3.82
CA LYS A 266 1.31 25.06 3.82
C LYS A 266 0.59 25.40 2.52
N LYS A 267 -0.38 26.31 2.60
CA LYS A 267 -1.05 26.85 1.40
C LYS A 267 0.00 27.42 0.43
N GLY A 268 -0.02 26.93 -0.82
CA GLY A 268 0.91 27.36 -1.87
C GLY A 268 2.21 26.55 -1.99
N ALA A 269 2.38 25.47 -1.20
CA ALA A 269 3.52 24.57 -1.34
C ALA A 269 3.60 23.88 -2.72
N PHE A 270 2.44 23.54 -3.28
CA PHE A 270 2.24 23.04 -4.64
C PHE A 270 0.84 23.46 -5.12
N THR A 271 0.54 23.28 -6.40
CA THR A 271 -0.76 23.61 -7.00
C THR A 271 -1.87 22.81 -6.30
N GLY A 272 -2.79 23.47 -5.62
CA GLY A 272 -3.83 22.80 -4.82
C GLY A 272 -3.40 22.40 -3.39
N ALA A 273 -2.26 22.86 -2.89
CA ALA A 273 -1.91 22.64 -1.49
C ALA A 273 -2.85 23.41 -0.54
N ILE A 274 -3.52 22.67 0.35
CA ILE A 274 -4.29 23.22 1.48
C ILE A 274 -3.38 23.27 2.70
N ASP A 275 -3.58 24.27 3.55
CA ASP A 275 -2.89 24.32 4.84
C ASP A 275 -3.42 23.21 5.77
N HIS A 276 -2.54 22.32 6.22
CA HIS A 276 -2.91 21.17 7.04
C HIS A 276 -1.79 20.79 8.00
N PRO A 277 -2.09 20.54 9.30
CA PRO A 277 -1.08 20.11 10.27
C PRO A 277 -0.60 18.68 9.98
N GLY A 278 0.71 18.44 10.11
CA GLY A 278 1.27 17.09 9.97
C GLY A 278 0.88 16.16 11.12
N LEU A 279 1.03 14.85 10.94
CA LEU A 279 0.84 13.83 11.97
C LEU A 279 1.78 14.06 13.16
N LEU A 280 3.00 14.54 12.91
CA LEU A 280 3.93 14.92 13.98
C LEU A 280 3.38 16.08 14.82
N GLU A 281 2.71 17.07 14.21
CA GLU A 281 2.06 18.14 14.98
C GLU A 281 0.84 17.65 15.74
N GLN A 282 0.10 16.71 15.17
CA GLN A 282 -1.08 16.14 15.80
C GLN A 282 -0.72 15.21 16.97
N ALA A 283 0.48 14.62 16.95
CA ALA A 283 1.02 13.78 18.01
C ALA A 283 1.67 14.58 19.15
N GLU A 284 1.53 15.91 19.17
CA GLU A 284 2.17 16.80 20.15
C GLU A 284 1.85 16.39 21.60
N GLY A 285 2.89 16.28 22.43
CA GLY A 285 2.83 15.78 23.81
C GLY A 285 2.50 14.27 23.92
N GLY A 286 2.28 13.59 22.80
CA GLY A 286 1.85 12.20 22.69
C GLY A 286 2.92 11.28 22.11
N THR A 287 2.49 10.27 21.35
CA THR A 287 3.38 9.27 20.72
C THR A 287 2.99 9.06 19.27
N ILE A 288 3.99 9.00 18.40
CA ILE A 288 3.82 8.57 17.02
C ILE A 288 4.45 7.18 16.82
N LEU A 289 3.68 6.28 16.21
CA LEU A 289 4.16 5.01 15.68
C LEU A 289 4.40 5.15 14.18
N LEU A 290 5.65 4.92 13.77
CA LEU A 290 6.06 4.84 12.37
C LEU A 290 6.28 3.37 12.02
N ASP A 291 5.27 2.74 11.45
CA ASP A 291 5.31 1.32 11.10
C ASP A 291 5.99 1.12 9.74
N GLU A 292 6.92 0.16 9.66
CA GLU A 292 7.76 -0.18 8.50
C GLU A 292 8.60 1.01 7.99
N ILE A 293 9.47 1.53 8.85
CA ILE A 293 10.31 2.72 8.55
C ILE A 293 11.25 2.53 7.35
N ASN A 294 11.65 1.28 7.09
CA ASN A 294 12.47 0.89 5.94
C ASN A 294 11.74 1.00 4.59
N SER A 295 10.41 1.19 4.61
CA SER A 295 9.62 1.45 3.41
C SER A 295 9.63 2.93 2.99
N LEU A 296 10.10 3.84 3.85
CA LEU A 296 10.28 5.25 3.48
C LEU A 296 11.47 5.42 2.53
N ASN A 297 11.31 6.27 1.52
CA ASN A 297 12.45 6.62 0.68
C ASN A 297 13.56 7.35 1.49
N PRO A 298 14.83 7.32 1.02
CA PRO A 298 15.95 7.93 1.74
C PRO A 298 15.85 9.44 1.99
N SER A 299 15.10 10.17 1.16
CA SER A 299 14.88 11.62 1.33
C SER A 299 13.97 11.91 2.52
N LEU A 300 12.87 11.16 2.64
CA LEU A 300 11.95 11.25 3.78
C LEU A 300 12.62 10.80 5.07
N GLN A 301 13.47 9.76 5.02
CA GLN A 301 14.29 9.36 6.16
C GLN A 301 15.22 10.48 6.63
N ALA A 302 15.84 11.22 5.72
CA ALA A 302 16.70 12.36 6.06
C ALA A 302 15.91 13.51 6.71
N LYS A 303 14.70 13.79 6.18
CA LYS A 303 13.82 14.82 6.74
C LYS A 303 13.30 14.43 8.13
N LEU A 304 12.94 13.16 8.30
CA LEU A 304 12.56 12.61 9.60
C LEU A 304 13.72 12.72 10.58
N LEU A 305 14.94 12.32 10.20
CA LEU A 305 16.12 12.43 11.05
C LEU A 305 16.29 13.85 11.61
N ARG A 306 16.14 14.89 10.77
CA ARG A 306 16.20 16.29 11.22
C ARG A 306 15.11 16.60 12.25
N ALA A 307 13.88 16.16 11.99
CA ALA A 307 12.78 16.34 12.95
C ALA A 307 13.08 15.71 14.32
N ILE A 308 13.71 14.54 14.36
CA ILE A 308 14.07 13.84 15.62
C ILE A 308 15.28 14.49 16.32
N GLN A 309 16.22 15.03 15.55
CA GLN A 309 17.42 15.66 16.09
C GLN A 309 17.12 17.05 16.65
N GLU A 310 16.45 17.88 15.85
CA GLU A 310 16.16 19.29 16.15
C GLU A 310 14.92 19.45 17.03
N LYS A 311 14.11 18.39 17.19
CA LYS A 311 12.79 18.45 17.84
C LYS A 311 11.90 19.54 17.24
N SER A 312 12.05 19.77 15.94
CA SER A 312 11.26 20.74 15.20
C SER A 312 10.92 20.21 13.82
N ILE A 313 9.77 20.59 13.30
CA ILE A 313 9.35 20.24 11.96
C ILE A 313 9.11 21.48 11.11
N ARG A 314 9.29 21.31 9.80
CA ARG A 314 8.92 22.29 8.79
C ARG A 314 7.87 21.69 7.87
N ARG A 315 6.72 22.34 7.78
CA ARG A 315 5.67 21.97 6.81
C ARG A 315 6.21 22.07 5.39
N VAL A 316 5.68 21.23 4.50
CA VAL A 316 6.02 21.30 3.07
C VAL A 316 5.62 22.69 2.54
N GLY A 317 6.59 23.39 1.93
CA GLY A 317 6.42 24.75 1.42
C GLY A 317 6.41 25.87 2.46
N ASP A 318 6.68 25.56 3.73
CA ASP A 318 6.91 26.58 4.76
C ASP A 318 8.40 26.88 4.92
N THR A 319 8.70 28.05 5.49
CA THR A 319 10.05 28.49 5.89
C THR A 319 10.23 28.55 7.40
N LYS A 320 9.14 28.42 8.16
CA LYS A 320 9.16 28.43 9.62
C LYS A 320 9.26 27.02 10.18
N ASP A 321 10.20 26.83 11.11
CA ASP A 321 10.28 25.64 11.92
C ASP A 321 9.34 25.77 13.13
N LYS A 322 8.74 24.66 13.52
CA LYS A 322 7.86 24.55 14.68
C LYS A 322 8.39 23.46 15.60
N GLU A 323 8.67 23.81 16.86
CA GLU A 323 9.07 22.84 17.87
C GLU A 323 7.96 21.82 18.14
N ILE A 324 8.36 20.59 18.41
CA ILE A 324 7.48 19.46 18.70
C ILE A 324 8.00 18.63 19.86
N ASP A 325 7.09 18.18 20.74
CA ASP A 325 7.37 17.21 21.80
C ASP A 325 6.66 15.88 21.53
N VAL A 326 7.24 15.06 20.67
CA VAL A 326 6.66 13.77 20.27
C VAL A 326 7.58 12.62 20.64
N ARG A 327 7.03 11.61 21.34
CA ARG A 327 7.72 10.34 21.55
C ARG A 327 7.61 9.49 20.29
N ILE A 328 8.72 8.92 19.84
CA ILE A 328 8.77 8.16 18.60
C ILE A 328 8.94 6.67 18.90
N ILE A 329 8.04 5.87 18.35
CA ILE A 329 8.19 4.43 18.25
C ILE A 329 8.24 4.11 16.76
N ALA A 330 9.27 3.40 16.31
CA ALA A 330 9.40 2.97 14.93
C ALA A 330 9.44 1.45 14.85
N THR A 331 8.95 0.88 13.75
CA THR A 331 9.08 -0.55 13.48
C THR A 331 9.86 -0.81 12.21
N ILE A 332 10.52 -1.96 12.15
CA ILE A 332 11.15 -2.49 10.94
C ILE A 332 10.81 -3.98 10.82
N ASN A 333 10.54 -4.42 9.60
CA ASN A 333 10.07 -5.78 9.30
C ASN A 333 11.19 -6.77 8.90
N GLU A 334 12.44 -6.33 8.96
CA GLU A 334 13.63 -7.08 8.60
C GLU A 334 14.82 -6.69 9.48
N ASP A 335 15.96 -7.36 9.29
CA ASP A 335 17.18 -7.03 10.02
C ASP A 335 17.69 -5.61 9.67
N PRO A 336 17.98 -4.75 10.66
CA PRO A 336 18.45 -3.39 10.40
C PRO A 336 19.80 -3.30 9.67
N ILE A 337 20.71 -4.26 9.90
CA ILE A 337 22.03 -4.30 9.25
C ILE A 337 21.83 -4.58 7.76
N ASP A 338 20.98 -5.55 7.43
CA ASP A 338 20.62 -5.86 6.05
C ASP A 338 19.88 -4.69 5.38
N ALA A 339 18.96 -4.03 6.08
CA ALA A 339 18.27 -2.85 5.56
C ALA A 339 19.25 -1.70 5.25
N ILE A 340 20.27 -1.50 6.09
CA ILE A 340 21.31 -0.50 5.86
C ILE A 340 22.19 -0.89 4.67
N ALA A 341 22.63 -2.15 4.60
CA ALA A 341 23.46 -2.65 3.49
C ALA A 341 22.76 -2.51 2.13
N ASN A 342 21.43 -2.66 2.11
CA ASN A 342 20.61 -2.52 0.92
C ASN A 342 20.07 -1.10 0.67
N ASN A 343 20.58 -0.06 1.35
CA ASN A 343 20.13 1.34 1.23
C ASN A 343 18.63 1.58 1.50
N ARG A 344 17.98 0.65 2.21
CA ARG A 344 16.57 0.77 2.64
C ARG A 344 16.43 1.47 3.98
N LEU A 345 17.51 1.53 4.77
CA LEU A 345 17.56 2.31 6.01
C LEU A 345 18.85 3.12 6.08
N ARG A 346 18.75 4.41 6.39
CA ARG A 346 19.94 5.22 6.62
C ARG A 346 20.56 4.89 7.97
N LYS A 347 21.89 4.72 7.98
CA LYS A 347 22.67 4.42 9.18
C LYS A 347 22.53 5.49 10.27
N ASP A 348 22.47 6.76 9.90
CA ASP A 348 22.30 7.88 10.85
C ASP A 348 20.91 7.88 11.51
N LEU A 349 19.86 7.61 10.74
CA LEU A 349 18.49 7.44 11.24
C LEU A 349 18.37 6.23 12.16
N TYR A 350 18.98 5.09 11.80
CA TYR A 350 19.01 3.90 12.63
C TYR A 350 19.51 4.22 14.04
N TYR A 351 20.70 4.80 14.18
CA TYR A 351 21.27 5.10 15.51
C TYR A 351 20.43 6.10 16.32
N ARG A 352 19.67 6.97 15.66
CA ARG A 352 18.79 7.92 16.35
C ARG A 352 17.49 7.27 16.83
N LEU A 353 16.99 6.27 16.11
CA LEU A 353 15.79 5.52 16.47
C LEU A 353 16.08 4.38 17.45
N SER A 354 17.27 3.77 17.39
CA SER A 354 17.66 2.59 18.16
C SER A 354 18.19 2.89 19.57
N VAL A 355 17.75 3.98 20.21
CA VAL A 355 18.11 4.28 21.60
C VAL A 355 17.64 3.16 22.55
N VAL A 356 16.43 2.66 22.31
CA VAL A 356 15.96 1.39 22.86
C VAL A 356 15.59 0.50 21.67
N SER A 357 16.19 -0.69 21.58
CA SER A 357 15.86 -1.68 20.56
C SER A 357 15.20 -2.90 21.17
N LEU A 358 14.07 -3.29 20.58
CA LEU A 358 13.29 -4.46 20.98
C LEU A 358 13.21 -5.41 19.80
N VAL A 359 13.82 -6.59 19.91
CA VAL A 359 13.80 -7.61 18.87
C VAL A 359 12.72 -8.63 19.22
N ILE A 360 11.64 -8.68 18.45
CA ILE A 360 10.56 -9.63 18.63
C ILE A 360 10.90 -10.90 17.85
N PRO A 361 11.03 -12.06 18.53
CA PRO A 361 11.39 -13.30 17.86
C PRO A 361 10.25 -13.76 16.91
N PRO A 362 10.59 -14.29 15.72
CA PRO A 362 9.63 -14.93 14.86
C PRO A 362 9.06 -16.19 15.53
N LEU A 363 7.87 -16.63 15.09
CA LEU A 363 7.14 -17.71 15.74
C LEU A 363 7.93 -19.04 15.74
N ARG A 364 8.73 -19.30 14.71
CA ARG A 364 9.63 -20.46 14.62
C ARG A 364 10.71 -20.52 15.70
N GLU A 365 11.09 -19.39 16.31
CA GLU A 365 12.06 -19.33 17.42
C GLU A 365 11.39 -19.45 18.79
N ARG A 366 10.05 -19.45 18.84
CA ARG A 366 9.23 -19.59 20.05
C ARG A 366 8.08 -20.57 19.83
N ARG A 367 8.39 -21.75 19.30
CA ARG A 367 7.41 -22.80 18.97
C ARG A 367 6.58 -23.26 20.17
N GLU A 368 7.14 -23.16 21.38
CA GLU A 368 6.46 -23.41 22.65
C GLU A 368 5.25 -22.48 22.91
N ASP A 369 5.16 -21.32 22.24
CA ASP A 369 4.01 -20.41 22.33
C ASP A 369 2.85 -20.82 21.40
N ILE A 370 3.11 -21.65 20.37
CA ILE A 370 2.12 -22.02 19.35
C ILE A 370 0.86 -22.67 19.96
N PRO A 371 0.95 -23.62 20.92
CA PRO A 371 -0.23 -24.23 21.52
C PRO A 371 -1.12 -23.21 22.23
N LEU A 372 -0.52 -22.32 23.01
CA LEU A 372 -1.23 -21.28 23.76
C LEU A 372 -1.90 -20.28 22.82
N LEU A 373 -1.18 -19.82 21.79
CA LEU A 373 -1.72 -18.93 20.77
C LEU A 373 -2.88 -19.58 20.02
N ALA A 374 -2.72 -20.84 19.61
CA ALA A 374 -3.73 -21.57 18.87
C ALA A 374 -5.02 -21.73 19.67
N GLN A 375 -4.90 -22.09 20.94
CA GLN A 375 -6.05 -22.19 21.86
C GLN A 375 -6.77 -20.85 22.00
N LYS A 376 -6.03 -19.73 22.11
CA LYS A 376 -6.60 -18.38 22.21
C LYS A 376 -7.35 -17.96 20.95
N PHE A 377 -6.85 -18.31 19.77
CA PHE A 377 -7.57 -18.08 18.52
C PHE A 377 -8.83 -18.94 18.42
N ILE A 378 -8.77 -20.22 18.83
CA ILE A 378 -9.95 -21.09 18.89
C ILE A 378 -11.03 -20.49 19.81
N GLU A 379 -10.66 -20.05 21.02
CA GLU A 379 -11.58 -19.38 21.95
C GLU A 379 -12.22 -18.13 21.32
N LYS A 380 -11.41 -17.29 20.67
CA LYS A 380 -11.87 -16.10 19.96
C LYS A 380 -12.91 -16.44 18.88
N TYR A 381 -12.61 -17.39 18.01
CA TYR A 381 -13.48 -17.72 16.89
C TYR A 381 -14.67 -18.61 17.27
N ASN A 382 -14.60 -19.39 18.34
CA ASN A 382 -15.77 -20.05 18.90
C ASN A 382 -16.83 -19.03 19.32
N TYR A 383 -16.40 -17.94 19.97
CA TYR A 383 -17.29 -16.86 20.34
C TYR A 383 -17.89 -16.16 19.11
N LEU A 384 -17.06 -15.87 18.09
CA LEU A 384 -17.49 -15.14 16.89
C LEU A 384 -18.38 -15.97 15.94
N PHE A 385 -18.08 -17.25 15.79
CA PHE A 385 -18.77 -18.15 14.85
C PHE A 385 -19.84 -19.02 15.53
N HIS A 386 -20.02 -18.86 16.84
CA HIS A 386 -20.95 -19.67 17.65
C HIS A 386 -20.67 -21.17 17.54
N LEU A 387 -19.38 -21.54 17.52
CA LEU A 387 -18.90 -22.92 17.46
C LEU A 387 -18.48 -23.43 18.85
N ASN A 388 -18.22 -24.74 18.94
CA ASN A 388 -17.77 -25.41 20.17
C ASN A 388 -16.53 -26.28 19.91
N VAL A 389 -15.55 -25.72 19.21
CA VAL A 389 -14.27 -26.38 18.94
C VAL A 389 -13.43 -26.39 20.22
N ARG A 390 -13.02 -27.56 20.68
CA ARG A 390 -12.34 -27.73 21.97
C ARG A 390 -10.85 -27.92 21.86
N LYS A 391 -10.39 -28.51 20.75
CA LYS A 391 -8.98 -28.86 20.55
C LYS A 391 -8.59 -28.98 19.09
N ILE A 392 -7.30 -29.11 18.87
CA ILE A 392 -6.68 -29.48 17.62
C ILE A 392 -6.28 -30.95 17.72
N SER A 393 -6.46 -31.72 16.64
CA SER A 393 -6.00 -33.12 16.58
C SER A 393 -4.48 -33.21 16.73
N ASP A 394 -3.98 -34.30 17.32
CA ASP A 394 -2.52 -34.47 17.55
C ASP A 394 -1.71 -34.39 16.25
N ALA A 395 -2.26 -34.91 15.15
CA ALA A 395 -1.62 -34.82 13.83
C ALA A 395 -1.43 -33.37 13.36
N VAL A 396 -2.45 -32.52 13.55
CA VAL A 396 -2.36 -31.08 13.21
C VAL A 396 -1.46 -30.35 14.19
N TYR A 397 -1.47 -30.75 15.46
CA TYR A 397 -0.58 -30.19 16.47
C TYR A 397 0.89 -30.39 16.11
N HIS A 398 1.28 -31.60 15.72
CA HIS A 398 2.65 -31.88 15.26
C HIS A 398 3.01 -31.07 14.02
N LEU A 399 2.10 -30.99 13.05
CA LEU A 399 2.28 -30.18 11.85
C LEU A 399 2.50 -28.69 12.18
N PHE A 400 1.79 -28.16 13.16
CA PHE A 400 1.94 -26.77 13.61
C PHE A 400 3.30 -26.51 14.26
N LEU A 401 3.89 -27.50 14.93
CA LEU A 401 5.22 -27.37 15.55
C LEU A 401 6.38 -27.54 14.54
N GLU A 402 6.16 -28.26 13.46
CA GLU A 402 7.15 -28.47 12.40
C GLU A 402 7.20 -27.31 11.39
N TYR A 403 6.07 -26.66 11.14
CA TYR A 403 5.99 -25.55 10.19
C TYR A 403 6.67 -24.27 10.72
N ASP A 404 7.39 -23.56 9.84
CA ASP A 404 8.18 -22.38 10.22
C ASP A 404 7.37 -21.08 10.36
N TRP A 405 6.09 -21.08 9.96
CA TRP A 405 5.21 -19.92 10.06
C TRP A 405 5.83 -18.63 9.50
N PRO A 406 6.13 -18.54 8.19
CA PRO A 406 6.73 -17.35 7.57
C PRO A 406 5.87 -16.08 7.71
N GLY A 407 4.55 -16.19 7.88
CA GLY A 407 3.66 -15.07 8.22
C GLY A 407 3.40 -14.91 9.72
N ASN A 408 4.18 -15.60 10.56
CA ASN A 408 4.18 -15.54 12.01
C ASN A 408 2.78 -15.74 12.62
N ILE A 409 2.46 -15.02 13.69
CA ILE A 409 1.19 -15.14 14.42
C ILE A 409 -0.01 -14.85 13.51
N ARG A 410 0.14 -13.93 12.55
CA ARG A 410 -0.94 -13.60 11.60
C ARG A 410 -1.30 -14.78 10.71
N GLU A 411 -0.31 -15.54 10.23
CA GLU A 411 -0.56 -16.76 9.45
C GLU A 411 -1.20 -17.86 10.30
N LEU A 412 -0.75 -18.03 11.55
CA LEU A 412 -1.35 -18.97 12.50
C LEU A 412 -2.83 -18.64 12.76
N GLU A 413 -3.14 -17.38 13.04
CA GLU A 413 -4.51 -16.91 13.26
C GLU A 413 -5.39 -17.17 12.03
N HIS A 414 -4.92 -16.79 10.83
CA HIS A 414 -5.65 -17.03 9.58
C HIS A 414 -5.84 -18.52 9.28
N ALA A 415 -4.86 -19.37 9.60
CA ALA A 415 -4.97 -20.80 9.40
C ALA A 415 -6.05 -21.43 10.29
N ILE A 416 -6.12 -21.00 11.56
CA ILE A 416 -7.14 -21.44 12.52
C ILE A 416 -8.52 -20.90 12.14
N GLU A 417 -8.62 -19.62 11.79
CA GLU A 417 -9.86 -19.02 11.30
C GLU A 417 -10.40 -19.76 10.08
N GLY A 418 -9.53 -20.01 9.09
CA GLY A 418 -9.87 -20.76 7.90
C GLY A 418 -10.31 -22.19 8.22
N ALA A 419 -9.66 -22.84 9.18
CA ALA A 419 -10.06 -24.18 9.61
C ALA A 419 -11.41 -24.20 10.32
N MET A 420 -11.69 -23.22 11.18
CA MET A 420 -12.98 -23.14 11.88
C MET A 420 -14.14 -22.82 10.94
N ASN A 421 -13.91 -22.12 9.83
CA ASN A 421 -14.93 -21.93 8.79
C ASN A 421 -15.32 -23.22 8.07
N LEU A 422 -14.48 -24.26 8.08
CA LEU A 422 -14.78 -25.56 7.49
C LEU A 422 -15.39 -26.56 8.49
N ILE A 423 -15.46 -26.20 9.77
CA ILE A 423 -16.08 -27.02 10.81
C ILE A 423 -17.60 -26.87 10.77
N THR A 424 -18.31 -27.99 10.86
CA THR A 424 -19.78 -28.01 10.85
C THR A 424 -20.33 -28.50 12.18
N VAL A 425 -20.02 -29.73 12.56
CA VAL A 425 -20.48 -30.39 13.79
C VAL A 425 -19.31 -30.86 14.67
N GLU A 426 -18.10 -30.84 14.12
CA GLU A 426 -16.89 -31.31 14.77
C GLU A 426 -16.50 -30.41 15.94
N THR A 427 -15.97 -31.02 17.00
CA THR A 427 -15.40 -30.27 18.15
C THR A 427 -13.87 -30.25 18.12
N GLU A 428 -13.27 -30.69 17.02
CA GLU A 428 -11.83 -30.82 16.83
C GLU A 428 -11.39 -30.32 15.46
N ILE A 429 -10.29 -29.57 15.40
CA ILE A 429 -9.62 -29.22 14.14
C ILE A 429 -8.76 -30.40 13.68
N SER A 430 -9.20 -31.03 12.60
CA SER A 430 -8.52 -32.14 11.94
C SER A 430 -7.84 -31.68 10.64
N TYR A 431 -6.96 -32.53 10.09
CA TYR A 431 -6.20 -32.23 8.88
C TYR A 431 -7.07 -31.76 7.69
N ASN A 432 -8.27 -32.32 7.54
CA ASN A 432 -9.20 -31.98 6.46
C ASN A 432 -9.80 -30.57 6.58
N HIS A 433 -9.72 -29.95 7.76
CA HIS A 433 -10.17 -28.58 7.98
C HIS A 433 -9.06 -27.57 7.64
N LEU A 434 -7.80 -27.98 7.48
CA LEU A 434 -6.73 -27.02 7.25
C LEU A 434 -6.82 -26.36 5.87
N PRO A 435 -6.62 -25.03 5.76
CA PRO A 435 -6.64 -24.34 4.47
C PRO A 435 -5.63 -24.92 3.47
N TYR A 436 -6.04 -25.05 2.21
CA TYR A 436 -5.21 -25.64 1.14
C TYR A 436 -3.83 -24.96 0.99
N HIS A 437 -3.78 -23.63 1.14
CA HIS A 437 -2.52 -22.87 1.06
C HIS A 437 -1.52 -23.23 2.16
N PHE A 438 -2.00 -23.55 3.37
CA PHE A 438 -1.16 -24.03 4.46
C PHE A 438 -0.63 -25.45 4.18
N LEU A 439 -1.49 -26.33 3.67
CA LEU A 439 -1.12 -27.71 3.29
C LEU A 439 -0.11 -27.76 2.14
N THR A 440 -0.14 -26.78 1.23
CA THR A 440 0.78 -26.72 0.08
C THR A 440 2.16 -26.24 0.50
N LYS A 441 2.24 -25.25 1.38
CA LYS A 441 3.52 -24.74 1.91
C LYS A 441 4.17 -25.69 2.90
N SER A 442 3.40 -26.35 3.75
CA SER A 442 3.93 -27.38 4.65
C SER A 442 4.51 -28.58 3.91
N LYS A 443 3.94 -28.97 2.76
CA LYS A 443 4.50 -30.01 1.87
C LYS A 443 5.79 -29.61 1.13
N GLN A 444 6.14 -28.33 1.10
CA GLN A 444 7.41 -27.84 0.51
C GLN A 444 8.57 -27.86 1.52
N ILE A 445 8.28 -27.96 2.82
CA ILE A 445 9.26 -28.22 3.88
C ILE A 445 9.34 -29.74 3.98
N ASP A 446 10.32 -30.33 3.31
CA ASP A 446 10.64 -31.76 3.26
C ASP A 446 9.45 -32.73 3.37
N ILE A 447 9.15 -33.37 2.24
CA ILE A 447 8.61 -34.72 2.30
C ILE A 447 9.81 -35.65 2.54
N PRO A 448 10.09 -36.15 3.76
CA PRO A 448 10.51 -37.52 3.89
C PRO A 448 9.27 -38.33 3.54
N THR A 449 9.24 -38.85 2.31
CA THR A 449 8.21 -39.76 1.84
C THR A 449 8.31 -41.01 2.71
N SER A 450 7.58 -41.02 3.82
CA SER A 450 7.38 -42.18 4.68
C SER A 450 6.34 -43.10 4.03
N SER A 451 6.60 -43.42 2.77
CA SER A 451 6.06 -44.53 1.99
C SER A 451 7.01 -44.91 0.83
N SER A 452 8.29 -44.53 0.89
CA SER A 452 9.36 -45.17 0.14
C SER A 452 10.43 -45.67 1.10
N ARG A 453 10.35 -46.95 1.50
CA ARG A 453 11.46 -47.63 2.17
C ARG A 453 12.70 -47.51 1.27
N GLY A 454 13.80 -47.10 1.88
CA GLY A 454 14.94 -46.54 1.19
C GLY A 454 15.66 -47.48 0.23
N TYR A 455 16.29 -46.84 -0.75
CA TYR A 455 17.67 -47.11 -1.10
C TYR A 455 18.39 -45.76 -1.22
N SER A 456 18.92 -45.26 -0.10
CA SER A 456 20.01 -44.31 -0.12
C SER A 456 21.28 -45.09 -0.46
N SER A 457 21.58 -45.25 -1.75
CA SER A 457 22.95 -45.52 -2.16
C SER A 457 23.58 -44.18 -2.53
N LYS A 458 24.74 -43.92 -1.92
CA LYS A 458 25.60 -42.78 -2.19
C LYS A 458 25.82 -42.65 -3.70
N LEU A 459 25.79 -41.42 -4.19
CA LEU A 459 26.15 -41.01 -5.54
C LEU A 459 27.67 -41.18 -5.80
N GLU A 460 28.23 -42.38 -5.58
CA GLU A 460 29.67 -42.64 -5.73
C GLU A 460 30.04 -43.71 -6.76
N ASP A 461 29.11 -44.39 -7.43
CA ASP A 461 29.46 -45.35 -8.50
C ASP A 461 28.61 -45.20 -9.77
N LEU A 462 28.95 -44.19 -10.59
CA LEU A 462 28.48 -44.05 -11.98
C LEU A 462 29.29 -44.92 -12.97
N THR A 463 29.88 -46.03 -12.50
CA THR A 463 30.71 -46.94 -13.30
C THR A 463 29.99 -48.22 -13.73
N LEU A 464 28.80 -48.51 -13.19
CA LEU A 464 28.01 -49.68 -13.56
C LEU A 464 27.06 -49.38 -14.72
N LYS A 465 27.06 -50.25 -15.74
CA LYS A 465 26.22 -50.08 -16.94
C LYS A 465 24.75 -50.25 -16.53
N LEU A 466 23.88 -49.37 -17.04
CA LEU A 466 22.43 -49.35 -16.77
C LEU A 466 21.77 -50.74 -16.87
N LYS A 467 22.24 -51.58 -17.79
CA LYS A 467 21.73 -52.93 -17.98
C LYS A 467 21.91 -53.82 -16.74
N ASP A 468 23.04 -53.72 -16.04
CA ASP A 468 23.34 -54.57 -14.90
C ASP A 468 22.50 -54.17 -13.68
N GLN A 469 22.26 -52.87 -13.49
CA GLN A 469 21.37 -52.36 -12.45
C GLN A 469 19.89 -52.73 -12.68
N MET A 470 19.43 -52.69 -13.93
CA MET A 470 18.08 -53.12 -14.25
C MET A 470 17.89 -54.63 -14.03
N GLU A 471 18.89 -55.45 -14.35
CA GLU A 471 18.83 -56.89 -14.11
C GLU A 471 18.85 -57.24 -12.62
N GLU A 472 19.63 -56.52 -11.80
CA GLU A 472 19.66 -56.71 -10.35
C GLU A 472 18.34 -56.27 -9.68
N ALA A 473 17.81 -55.11 -10.07
CA ALA A 473 16.51 -54.63 -9.57
C ALA A 473 15.35 -55.57 -9.97
N GLU A 474 15.38 -56.11 -11.19
CA GLU A 474 14.38 -57.09 -11.65
C GLU A 474 14.49 -58.41 -10.85
N ALA A 475 15.70 -58.92 -10.60
CA ALA A 475 15.91 -60.12 -9.81
C ALA A 475 15.42 -59.96 -8.36
N ASP A 476 15.73 -58.84 -7.71
CA ASP A 476 15.32 -58.53 -6.35
C ASP A 476 13.80 -58.39 -6.22
N TYR A 477 13.16 -57.74 -7.19
CA TYR A 477 11.71 -57.59 -7.19
C TYR A 477 11.02 -58.95 -7.36
N ILE A 478 11.48 -59.78 -8.31
CA ILE A 478 10.94 -61.13 -8.52
C ILE A 478 11.07 -61.97 -7.25
N LYS A 479 12.21 -61.90 -6.54
CA LYS A 479 12.44 -62.64 -5.31
C LYS A 479 11.46 -62.25 -4.20
N ARG A 480 11.24 -60.95 -3.97
CA ARG A 480 10.30 -60.45 -2.94
C ARG A 480 8.86 -60.89 -3.22
N VAL A 481 8.43 -60.82 -4.48
CA VAL A 481 7.07 -61.25 -4.86
C VAL A 481 6.93 -62.77 -4.74
N LEU A 482 7.97 -63.54 -5.06
CA LEU A 482 7.98 -65.00 -4.89
C LEU A 482 7.89 -65.41 -3.40
N GLU A 483 8.64 -64.76 -2.52
CA GLU A 483 8.62 -65.00 -1.07
C GLU A 483 7.25 -64.68 -0.44
N ASN A 484 6.66 -63.53 -0.79
CA ASN A 484 5.33 -63.12 -0.31
C ASN A 484 4.21 -64.07 -0.76
N ASN A 485 4.42 -64.79 -1.87
CA ASN A 485 3.48 -65.76 -2.42
C ASN A 485 3.85 -67.21 -2.07
N ARG A 486 4.65 -67.42 -1.02
CA ARG A 486 5.07 -68.74 -0.50
C ARG A 486 5.65 -69.64 -1.61
N ASN A 487 6.44 -69.07 -2.50
CA ASN A 487 7.08 -69.75 -3.62
C ASN A 487 6.12 -70.38 -4.65
N ASN A 488 4.84 -69.96 -4.69
CA ASN A 488 3.91 -70.40 -5.72
C ASN A 488 4.19 -69.67 -7.05
N ILE A 489 4.90 -70.35 -7.95
CA ILE A 489 5.34 -69.79 -9.24
C ILE A 489 4.15 -69.34 -10.10
N THR A 490 3.06 -70.11 -10.15
CA THR A 490 1.90 -69.77 -10.99
C THR A 490 1.19 -68.53 -10.49
N HIS A 491 1.02 -68.41 -9.16
CA HIS A 491 0.40 -67.23 -8.55
C HIS A 491 1.29 -65.99 -8.67
N THR A 492 2.59 -66.17 -8.46
CA THR A 492 3.62 -65.11 -8.61
C THR A 492 3.67 -64.58 -10.04
N ALA A 493 3.61 -65.45 -11.05
CA ALA A 493 3.61 -65.05 -12.46
C ALA A 493 2.40 -64.18 -12.82
N ASN A 494 1.21 -64.56 -12.32
CA ASN A 494 -0.01 -63.79 -12.52
C ASN A 494 0.08 -62.39 -11.88
N ILE A 495 0.61 -62.28 -10.66
CA ILE A 495 0.78 -61.00 -9.97
C ILE A 495 1.82 -60.12 -10.67
N LEU A 496 2.89 -60.72 -11.18
CA LEU A 496 3.92 -60.03 -11.95
C LEU A 496 3.46 -59.68 -13.38
N GLY A 497 2.29 -60.14 -13.82
CA GLY A 497 1.75 -59.88 -15.16
C GLY A 497 2.55 -60.55 -16.29
N ILE A 498 3.28 -61.64 -15.99
CA ILE A 498 4.10 -62.37 -16.97
C ILE A 498 3.68 -63.83 -17.06
N SER A 499 4.00 -64.50 -18.17
CA SER A 499 3.71 -65.93 -18.30
C SER A 499 4.54 -66.76 -17.33
N ARG A 500 4.00 -67.91 -16.89
CA ARG A 500 4.71 -68.85 -16.00
C ARG A 500 6.08 -69.27 -16.56
N GLN A 501 6.16 -69.51 -17.87
CA GLN A 501 7.41 -69.85 -18.56
C GLN A 501 8.42 -68.69 -18.53
N SER A 502 7.93 -67.44 -18.66
CA SER A 502 8.76 -66.23 -18.61
C SER A 502 9.32 -65.99 -17.21
N LEU A 503 8.53 -66.27 -16.16
CA LEU A 503 9.01 -66.23 -14.78
C LEU A 503 10.06 -67.33 -14.51
N GLN A 504 9.80 -68.57 -14.92
CA GLN A 504 10.76 -69.67 -14.77
C GLN A 504 12.09 -69.40 -15.47
N TYR A 505 12.06 -68.80 -16.67
CA TYR A 505 13.26 -68.38 -17.38
C TYR A 505 14.06 -67.36 -16.56
N ARG A 506 13.41 -66.34 -15.98
CA ARG A 506 14.07 -65.30 -15.16
C ARG A 506 14.62 -65.85 -13.85
N LEU A 507 13.89 -66.75 -13.18
CA LEU A 507 14.38 -67.44 -11.97
C LEU A 507 15.67 -68.22 -12.25
N ARG A 508 15.73 -68.90 -13.40
CA ARG A 508 16.94 -69.61 -13.84
C ARG A 508 18.06 -68.66 -14.25
N LYS A 509 17.74 -67.57 -14.98
CA LYS A 509 18.70 -66.54 -15.43
C LYS A 509 19.41 -65.90 -14.23
N TYR A 510 18.64 -65.53 -13.19
CA TYR A 510 19.16 -64.85 -12.01
C TYR A 510 19.64 -65.80 -10.90
N LYS A 511 19.69 -67.11 -11.18
CA LYS A 511 20.12 -68.16 -10.22
C LYS A 511 19.41 -68.07 -8.86
N ILE A 512 18.14 -67.64 -8.87
CA ILE A 512 17.29 -67.64 -7.69
C ILE A 512 16.91 -69.11 -7.45
N LYS A 513 17.78 -69.83 -6.71
CA LYS A 513 17.70 -71.28 -6.53
C LYS A 513 16.35 -71.71 -5.96
N GLU A 514 15.85 -72.82 -6.50
CA GLU A 514 14.90 -73.72 -5.85
C GLU A 514 15.54 -74.28 -4.58
N SER A 515 15.32 -73.62 -3.44
CA SER A 515 15.31 -74.31 -2.16
C SER A 515 13.93 -74.91 -1.98
N PHE A 516 13.84 -76.22 -2.24
CA PHE A 516 12.75 -77.09 -1.83
C PHE A 516 12.51 -76.99 -0.32
#